data_AF-A0A9E3DTB4-F1
#
_entry.id   AF-A0A9E3DTB4-F1
#
_cell.length_a   1.000
_cell.length_b   1.000
_cell.length_c   1.000
_cell.angle_alpha   90.00
_cell.angle_beta   90.00
_cell.angle_gamma   90.00
#
_symmetry.space_group_name_H-M   'P 1'
#
loop_
_entity.id
_entity.type
_entity.pdbx_description
1 polymer ?
#
loop_
_entity_poly.entity_id
_entity_poly.type
_entity_poly.pdbx_seq_one_letter_code
_entity_poly.pdbx_strand_id
1 'polypeptide(L)'
;MDRLLRRLLSRFIRRGSITFTTAGGSSFTCGDGTGNAVAVRFATRKAEIEILLHPELALGEAFMDGTFLVERGSIADVLAILMDQSDVLPRWA
;
A
#
# COMPACT_ATOMS: atom_id res chain seq x y z
N MET A 1 0.42 -1.91 -15.23
CA MET A 1 0.21 -2.35 -13.84
C MET A 1 -0.17 -1.19 -12.93
N ASP A 2 0.57 -0.09 -13.00
CA ASP A 2 0.45 1.12 -12.19
C ASP A 2 -0.99 1.66 -12.08
N ARG A 3 -1.75 1.67 -13.19
CA ARG A 3 -3.15 2.13 -13.21
C ARG A 3 -4.12 1.21 -12.47
N LEU A 4 -3.86 -0.10 -12.42
CA LEU A 4 -4.69 -1.06 -11.66
C LEU A 4 -4.35 -0.97 -10.18
N LEU A 5 -3.06 -0.97 -9.86
CA LEU A 5 -2.57 -0.78 -8.49
C LEU A 5 -3.09 0.53 -7.88
N ARG A 6 -2.95 1.64 -8.60
CA ARG A 6 -3.51 2.93 -8.19
C ARG A 6 -5.02 2.84 -7.94
N ARG A 7 -5.78 2.26 -8.86
CA ARG A 7 -7.24 2.15 -8.70
C ARG A 7 -7.64 1.32 -7.48
N LEU A 8 -6.94 0.20 -7.23
CA LEU A 8 -7.22 -0.65 -6.08
C LEU A 8 -6.83 0.04 -4.77
N LEU A 9 -5.60 0.55 -4.66
CA LEU A 9 -5.11 1.20 -3.45
C LEU A 9 -5.83 2.51 -3.14
N SER A 10 -6.18 3.33 -4.14
CA SER A 10 -7.02 4.53 -3.93
C SER A 10 -8.45 4.18 -3.51
N ARG A 11 -8.94 2.97 -3.82
CA ARG A 11 -10.26 2.51 -3.37
C ARG A 11 -10.20 1.96 -1.95
N PHE A 12 -9.11 1.28 -1.60
CA PHE A 12 -8.87 0.68 -0.30
C PHE A 12 -8.52 1.72 0.77
N ILE A 13 -7.58 2.63 0.45
CA ILE A 13 -7.06 3.62 1.39
C ILE A 13 -7.83 4.92 1.21
N ARG A 14 -8.77 5.14 2.14
CA ARG A 14 -9.63 6.31 2.23
C ARG A 14 -9.23 7.26 3.35
N ARG A 15 -8.70 6.75 4.45
CA ARG A 15 -8.18 7.53 5.58
C ARG A 15 -6.65 7.49 5.63
N GLY A 16 -6.05 8.58 6.07
CA GLY A 16 -4.61 8.73 6.20
C GLY A 16 -3.96 9.40 4.99
N SER A 17 -2.63 9.37 4.93
CA SER A 17 -1.85 9.91 3.81
C SER A 17 -0.68 9.01 3.49
N ILE A 18 -0.77 8.28 2.37
CA ILE A 18 0.28 7.38 1.92
C ILE A 18 0.60 7.59 0.44
N THR A 19 1.88 7.80 0.14
CA THR A 19 2.40 7.89 -1.22
C THR A 19 3.05 6.57 -1.61
N PHE A 20 2.60 5.99 -2.72
CA PHE A 20 3.17 4.80 -3.34
C PHE A 20 4.01 5.19 -4.55
N THR A 21 5.21 4.65 -4.63
CA THR A 21 6.03 4.64 -5.84
C THR A 21 6.04 3.24 -6.42
N THR A 22 5.61 3.10 -7.66
CA THR A 22 5.58 1.84 -8.40
C THR A 22 6.99 1.42 -8.82
N ALA A 23 7.18 0.14 -9.13
CA ALA A 23 8.40 -0.39 -9.71
C ALA A 23 8.70 0.23 -11.10
N GLY A 24 7.70 0.80 -11.76
CA GLY A 24 7.85 1.60 -12.98
C GLY A 24 8.28 3.05 -12.75
N GLY A 25 8.40 3.50 -11.50
CA GLY A 25 8.77 4.87 -11.13
C GLY A 25 7.60 5.85 -11.05
N SER A 26 6.37 5.43 -11.36
CA SER A 26 5.19 6.28 -11.20
C SER A 26 4.87 6.46 -9.72
N SER A 27 4.50 7.67 -9.29
CA SER A 27 4.12 7.91 -7.90
C SER A 27 2.68 8.39 -7.76
N PHE A 28 2.04 8.07 -6.63
CA PHE A 28 0.69 8.50 -6.30
C PHE A 28 0.37 8.47 -4.82
N THR A 29 -0.51 9.37 -4.41
CA THR A 29 -0.98 9.45 -3.02
C THR A 29 -2.41 8.93 -2.91
N CYS A 30 -2.67 8.20 -1.84
CA CYS A 30 -3.99 7.70 -1.43
C CYS A 30 -4.34 8.21 -0.02
N GLY A 31 -5.64 8.17 0.30
CA GLY A 31 -6.21 8.66 1.56
C GLY A 31 -6.77 10.09 1.47
N ASP A 32 -7.23 10.59 2.61
CA ASP A 32 -7.87 11.91 2.79
C ASP A 32 -6.88 13.00 3.23
N GLY A 33 -5.61 12.65 3.41
CA GLY A 33 -4.55 13.59 3.83
C GLY A 33 -4.45 13.76 5.33
N THR A 34 -5.20 12.99 6.12
CA THR A 34 -5.10 13.02 7.59
C THR A 34 -3.87 12.25 8.09
N GLY A 35 -3.44 12.54 9.32
CA GLY A 35 -2.32 11.84 9.97
C GLY A 35 -0.94 12.18 9.39
N ASN A 36 0.04 11.35 9.73
CA ASN A 36 1.42 11.51 9.26
C ASN A 36 1.55 11.01 7.81
N ALA A 37 2.20 11.81 6.96
CA ALA A 37 2.49 11.41 5.59
C ALA A 37 3.54 10.30 5.53
N VAL A 38 3.14 9.15 5.00
CA VAL A 38 3.99 7.95 4.81
C VAL A 38 4.31 7.78 3.33
N ALA A 39 5.52 7.33 3.00
CA ALA A 39 5.90 7.03 1.62
C ALA A 39 6.50 5.63 1.52
N VAL A 40 6.06 4.88 0.51
CA VAL A 40 6.49 3.50 0.27
C VAL A 40 6.78 3.26 -1.21
N ARG A 41 7.67 2.32 -1.49
CA ARG A 41 8.07 1.95 -2.84
C ARG A 41 8.00 0.46 -3.08
N PHE A 42 7.42 0.08 -4.21
CA PHE A 42 7.54 -1.25 -4.79
C PHE A 42 8.84 -1.34 -5.59
N ALA A 43 9.76 -2.20 -5.18
CA ALA A 43 11.03 -2.39 -5.91
C ALA A 43 10.86 -3.25 -7.17
N THR A 44 9.82 -4.10 -7.22
CA THR A 44 9.60 -5.03 -8.34
C THR A 44 8.14 -5.06 -8.76
N ARG A 45 7.89 -5.35 -10.05
CA ARG A 45 6.53 -5.57 -10.57
C ARG A 45 5.87 -6.81 -10.00
N LYS A 46 6.65 -7.82 -9.58
CA LYS A 46 6.13 -9.02 -8.93
C LYS A 46 5.41 -8.65 -7.63
N ALA A 47 6.06 -7.84 -6.78
CA ALA A 47 5.46 -7.37 -5.53
C ALA A 47 4.13 -6.63 -5.77
N GLU A 48 4.03 -5.80 -6.81
CA GLU A 48 2.76 -5.15 -7.17
C GLU A 48 1.65 -6.14 -7.53
N ILE A 49 1.98 -7.21 -8.26
CA ILE A 49 1.01 -8.24 -8.67
C ILE A 49 0.56 -9.05 -7.44
N GLU A 50 1.48 -9.46 -6.58
CA GLU A 50 1.15 -10.21 -5.36
C GLU A 50 0.24 -9.39 -4.43
N ILE A 51 0.52 -8.09 -4.24
CA ILE A 51 -0.36 -7.21 -3.46
C ILE A 51 -1.76 -7.07 -4.08
N LEU A 52 -1.86 -7.06 -5.41
CA LEU A 52 -3.17 -7.02 -6.07
C LEU A 52 -4.00 -8.30 -5.87
N LEU A 53 -3.34 -9.46 -5.70
CA LEU A 53 -3.99 -10.76 -5.53
C LEU A 53 -4.29 -11.08 -4.07
N HIS A 54 -3.32 -10.86 -3.18
CA HIS A 54 -3.37 -11.25 -1.77
C HIS A 54 -2.79 -10.16 -0.86
N PRO A 55 -3.45 -9.00 -0.74
CA PRO A 55 -2.88 -7.81 -0.08
C PRO A 55 -2.50 -8.03 1.39
N GLU A 56 -3.28 -8.83 2.12
CA GLU A 56 -3.06 -9.09 3.55
C GLU A 56 -1.76 -9.86 3.82
N LEU A 57 -1.44 -10.84 2.97
CA LEU A 57 -0.25 -11.69 3.12
C LEU A 57 0.96 -11.10 2.38
N ALA A 58 0.75 -10.69 1.13
CA ALA A 58 1.82 -10.27 0.23
C ALA A 58 2.55 -9.01 0.70
N LEU A 59 1.92 -8.13 1.48
CA LEU A 59 2.58 -6.94 2.00
C LEU A 59 3.66 -7.29 3.03
N GLY A 60 3.36 -8.22 3.94
CA GLY A 60 4.31 -8.68 4.94
C GLY A 60 5.50 -9.41 4.29
N GLU A 61 5.21 -10.32 3.36
CA GLU A 61 6.22 -11.04 2.58
C GLU A 61 7.09 -10.07 1.76
N ALA A 62 6.47 -9.13 1.03
CA ALA A 62 7.20 -8.17 0.21
C ALA A 62 8.11 -7.26 1.05
N PHE A 63 7.69 -6.89 2.27
CA PHE A 63 8.53 -6.13 3.19
C PHE A 63 9.72 -6.97 3.70
N MET A 64 9.48 -8.22 4.11
CA MET A 64 10.54 -9.13 4.56
C MET A 64 11.54 -9.45 3.44
N ASP A 65 11.05 -9.61 2.21
CA ASP A 65 11.88 -9.86 1.02
C ASP A 65 12.60 -8.61 0.50
N GLY A 66 12.37 -7.43 1.12
CA GLY A 66 12.96 -6.16 0.69
C GLY A 66 12.43 -5.64 -0.66
N THR A 67 11.30 -6.17 -1.13
CA THR A 67 10.65 -5.76 -2.39
C THR A 67 9.56 -4.70 -2.19
N PHE A 68 9.19 -4.44 -0.93
CA PHE A 68 8.39 -3.30 -0.48
C PHE A 68 9.18 -2.51 0.56
N LEU A 69 9.42 -1.23 0.27
CA LEU A 69 10.32 -0.37 1.04
C LEU A 69 9.54 0.80 1.61
N VAL A 70 9.83 1.16 2.86
CA VAL A 70 9.31 2.39 3.47
C VAL A 70 10.37 3.49 3.30
N GLU A 71 10.06 4.51 2.51
CA GLU A 71 10.96 5.63 2.22
C GLU A 71 10.76 6.81 3.17
N ARG A 72 9.55 6.96 3.75
CA ARG A 72 9.25 7.95 4.79
C ARG A 72 8.28 7.36 5.82
N GLY A 73 8.61 7.52 7.09
CA GLY A 73 7.89 6.93 8.21
C GLY A 73 8.45 5.55 8.57
N SER A 74 7.63 4.74 9.24
CA SER A 74 7.96 3.37 9.63
C SER A 74 6.95 2.37 9.09
N ILE A 75 7.30 1.07 9.12
CA ILE A 75 6.34 0.01 8.79
C ILE A 75 5.13 0.01 9.74
N ALA A 76 5.32 0.45 11.00
CA ALA A 76 4.22 0.60 11.95
C ALA A 76 3.24 1.69 11.51
N ASP A 77 3.72 2.80 10.95
CA ASP A 77 2.85 3.86 10.41
C ASP A 77 2.06 3.38 9.19
N VAL A 78 2.70 2.58 8.31
CA VAL A 78 2.01 1.94 7.18
C VAL A 78 0.89 1.04 7.68
N LEU A 79 1.19 0.13 8.62
CA LEU A 79 0.21 -0.80 9.17
C LEU A 79 -0.92 -0.08 9.90
N ALA A 80 -0.62 0.99 10.64
CA ALA A 80 -1.63 1.81 11.30
C ALA A 80 -2.63 2.40 10.27
N ILE A 81 -2.14 2.94 9.16
CA ILE A 81 -3.01 3.43 8.07
C ILE A 81 -3.86 2.27 7.50
N LEU A 82 -3.26 1.12 7.20
CA LEU A 82 -3.99 0.01 6.59
C LEU A 82 -5.07 -0.57 7.53
N MET A 83 -4.78 -0.68 8.82
CA MET A 83 -5.73 -1.17 9.85
C MET A 83 -6.81 -0.14 10.19
N ASP A 84 -6.56 1.14 9.97
CA ASP A 84 -7.55 2.20 10.19
C ASP A 84 -8.58 2.29 9.05
N GLN A 85 -8.60 1.42 8.05
CA GLN A 85 -9.65 1.49 7.02
C GLN A 85 -10.93 0.79 7.52
N SER A 86 -12.10 1.44 7.39
CA SER A 86 -13.37 0.94 7.98
C SER A 86 -14.04 -0.21 7.23
N ASP A 87 -13.48 -0.66 6.10
CA ASP A 87 -14.07 -1.69 5.24
C ASP A 87 -13.06 -2.80 4.89
N VAL A 88 -12.37 -3.35 5.90
CA VAL A 88 -11.32 -4.39 5.71
C VAL A 88 -11.80 -5.79 6.11
N LEU A 89 -13.08 -6.07 5.96
CA LEU A 89 -13.46 -7.47 5.76
C LEU A 89 -14.26 -7.57 4.46
N PRO A 90 -13.79 -8.38 3.50
CA PRO A 90 -14.67 -8.85 2.44
C PRO A 90 -15.92 -9.46 3.08
N ARG A 91 -17.10 -9.21 2.50
CA ARG A 91 -18.40 -9.74 2.97
C ARG A 91 -18.53 -11.27 2.97
N TRP A 92 -17.43 -12.01 2.82
CA TRP A 92 -17.37 -13.47 2.89
C TRP A 92 -16.63 -14.00 4.13
N ALA A 93 -16.20 -13.11 5.03
CA ALA A 93 -15.80 -13.47 6.40
C ALA A 93 -17.03 -13.63 7.31
#